data_AF-A0A2V6EAT4-F1
#
_entry.id   AF-A0A2V6EAT4-F1
#
_cell.length_a   1.000
_cell.length_b   1.000
_cell.length_c   1.000
_cell.angle_alpha   90.00
_cell.angle_beta   90.00
_cell.angle_gamma   90.00
#
_symmetry.space_group_name_H-M   'P 1'
#
loop_
_entity.id
_entity.type
_entity.pdbx_description
1 polymer ?
#
loop_
_entity_poly.entity_id
_entity_poly.type
_entity_poly.pdbx_seq_one_letter_code
_entity_poly.pdbx_strand_id
1 'polypeptide(L)'
;MSARTDKIPAFVELGNETDFPHKGDIDFVDNRLDPGTGTVRARVVLKNWNPALVTPGFFVRVRVAGATPYRAALIADKVISSQQGLKYAFVVKPDGTIERRNLETGSLFEGKRIVKGGLKDGEKVVSTRLQLLQPGMKVTPVAEEPPAGGPDAKASAAPSPTGK
;
A
#
# COMPACT_ATOMS: atom_id res chain seq x y z
N MET A 1 10.56 -12.26 13.23
CA MET A 1 9.82 -11.65 14.38
C MET A 1 8.82 -12.68 14.85
N SER A 2 8.89 -13.10 16.12
CA SER A 2 8.09 -14.20 16.67
C SER A 2 6.69 -13.71 17.01
N ALA A 3 5.65 -14.41 16.55
CA ALA A 3 4.23 -14.10 16.80
C ALA A 3 3.78 -14.30 18.26
N ARG A 4 4.70 -14.16 19.24
CA ARG A 4 4.45 -14.42 20.67
C ARG A 4 4.18 -13.17 21.50
N THR A 5 4.38 -11.96 20.96
CA THR A 5 4.30 -10.73 21.79
C THR A 5 3.33 -9.68 21.27
N ASP A 6 2.98 -9.68 19.98
CA ASP A 6 1.99 -8.74 19.42
C ASP A 6 0.79 -9.52 18.89
N LYS A 7 -0.40 -9.27 19.46
CA LYS A 7 -1.67 -9.77 18.92
C LYS A 7 -1.79 -9.29 17.47
N ILE A 8 -1.80 -10.21 16.52
CA ILE A 8 -1.89 -9.87 15.10
C ILE A 8 -3.35 -9.56 14.81
N PRO A 9 -3.70 -8.30 14.46
CA PRO A 9 -5.09 -7.96 14.18
C PRO A 9 -5.54 -8.66 12.90
N ALA A 10 -6.71 -9.26 12.98
CA ALA A 10 -7.40 -9.90 11.88
C ALA A 10 -8.74 -9.18 11.65
N PHE A 11 -9.06 -8.90 10.40
CA PHE A 11 -10.33 -8.35 10.00
C PHE A 11 -11.13 -9.44 9.29
N VAL A 12 -12.39 -9.62 9.65
CA VAL A 12 -13.25 -10.73 9.22
C VAL A 12 -14.43 -10.17 8.44
N GLU A 13 -14.71 -10.79 7.31
CA GLU A 13 -15.84 -10.51 6.42
C GLU A 13 -16.69 -11.78 6.31
N LEU A 14 -17.98 -11.66 6.65
CA LEU A 14 -18.98 -12.69 6.39
C LEU A 14 -19.42 -12.63 4.91
N GLY A 15 -19.94 -13.74 4.37
CA GLY A 15 -20.28 -13.81 2.93
C GLY A 15 -21.31 -12.79 2.43
N ASN A 16 -22.03 -12.11 3.33
CA ASN A 16 -23.02 -11.07 3.05
C ASN A 16 -22.55 -9.65 3.42
N GLU A 17 -21.32 -9.48 3.86
CA GLU A 17 -20.75 -8.20 4.28
C GLU A 17 -19.61 -7.77 3.33
N THR A 18 -19.32 -6.47 3.34
CA THR A 18 -18.22 -5.86 2.61
C THR A 18 -17.36 -5.07 3.61
N ASP A 19 -16.09 -4.85 3.30
CA ASP A 19 -15.15 -4.01 4.08
C ASP A 19 -14.68 -4.56 5.43
N PHE A 20 -14.80 -5.88 5.66
CA PHE A 20 -14.28 -6.57 6.85
C PHE A 20 -14.63 -5.86 8.19
N PRO A 21 -15.91 -5.69 8.53
CA PRO A 21 -16.35 -4.90 9.69
C PRO A 21 -15.95 -5.51 11.04
N HIS A 22 -15.65 -6.81 11.08
CA HIS A 22 -15.40 -7.54 12.32
C HIS A 22 -13.91 -7.62 12.63
N LYS A 23 -13.49 -6.99 13.73
CA LYS A 23 -12.09 -7.05 14.18
C LYS A 23 -11.90 -8.17 15.21
N GLY A 24 -10.99 -9.09 14.91
CA GLY A 24 -10.50 -10.14 15.80
C GLY A 24 -8.99 -10.09 15.98
N ASP A 25 -8.48 -10.97 16.83
CA ASP A 25 -7.04 -11.14 17.06
C ASP A 25 -6.65 -12.58 16.76
N ILE A 26 -5.53 -12.80 16.08
CA ILE A 26 -4.94 -14.13 15.97
C ILE A 26 -4.32 -14.49 17.31
N ASP A 27 -4.79 -15.58 17.90
CA ASP A 27 -4.32 -16.07 19.19
C ASP A 27 -3.41 -17.29 19.03
N PHE A 28 -3.48 -17.98 17.89
CA PHE A 28 -2.62 -19.11 17.60
C PHE A 28 -2.32 -19.25 16.11
N VAL A 29 -1.06 -19.47 15.79
CA VAL A 29 -0.59 -19.91 14.47
C VAL A 29 0.15 -21.22 14.69
N ASP A 30 -0.27 -22.28 14.00
CA ASP A 30 0.41 -23.57 14.04
C ASP A 30 1.82 -23.39 13.45
N ASN A 31 2.81 -24.03 14.07
CA ASN A 31 4.19 -24.01 13.59
C ASN A 31 4.47 -25.15 12.59
N ARG A 32 3.49 -26.04 12.36
CA ARG A 32 3.56 -27.09 11.35
C ARG A 32 2.91 -26.63 10.06
N LEU A 33 3.73 -26.57 9.01
CA LEU A 33 3.29 -26.43 7.62
C LEU A 33 2.77 -27.78 7.14
N ASP A 34 1.58 -27.80 6.55
CA ASP A 34 1.08 -28.99 5.84
C ASP A 34 1.82 -29.11 4.49
N PRO A 35 2.67 -30.13 4.27
CA PRO A 35 3.47 -30.23 3.06
C PRO A 35 2.63 -30.58 1.81
N GLY A 36 1.41 -31.10 1.96
CA GLY A 36 0.54 -31.44 0.83
C GLY A 36 -0.15 -30.23 0.22
N THR A 37 -0.42 -29.19 1.01
CA THR A 37 -1.13 -27.98 0.57
C THR A 37 -0.32 -26.69 0.70
N GLY A 38 0.82 -26.73 1.40
CA GLY A 38 1.60 -25.54 1.72
C GLY A 38 0.86 -24.56 2.64
N THR A 39 -0.12 -25.05 3.42
CA THR A 39 -0.95 -24.20 4.28
C THR A 39 -0.56 -24.34 5.75
N VAL A 40 -0.79 -23.26 6.50
CA VAL A 40 -0.62 -23.22 7.95
C VAL A 40 -1.98 -22.97 8.59
N ARG A 41 -2.28 -23.68 9.67
CA ARG A 41 -3.52 -23.45 10.43
C ARG A 41 -3.32 -22.29 11.39
N ALA A 42 -4.22 -21.31 11.34
CA ALA A 42 -4.27 -20.23 12.32
C ALA A 42 -5.67 -20.13 12.92
N ARG A 43 -5.75 -19.64 14.15
CA ARG A 43 -7.00 -19.43 14.88
C ARG A 43 -7.13 -17.97 15.28
N VAL A 44 -8.23 -17.37 14.85
CA VAL A 44 -8.64 -16.01 15.18
C VAL A 44 -9.70 -16.08 16.26
N VAL A 45 -9.57 -15.24 17.28
CA VAL A 45 -10.59 -15.01 18.29
C VAL A 45 -11.36 -13.75 17.91
N LEU A 46 -12.66 -13.90 17.67
CA LEU A 46 -13.57 -12.81 17.35
C LEU A 46 -14.59 -12.64 18.49
N LYS A 47 -14.84 -11.39 18.89
CA LYS A 47 -15.91 -11.09 19.84
C LYS A 47 -17.25 -11.13 19.11
N ASN A 48 -18.07 -12.14 19.43
CA ASN A 48 -19.40 -12.28 18.86
C ASN A 48 -20.45 -11.60 19.75
N TRP A 49 -20.65 -10.29 19.58
CA TRP A 49 -21.63 -9.53 20.39
C TRP A 49 -23.09 -9.82 20.02
N ASN A 50 -23.35 -10.36 18.82
CA ASN A 50 -24.67 -10.78 18.38
C ASN A 50 -24.64 -12.28 18.02
N PRO A 51 -25.17 -13.18 18.85
CA PRO A 51 -25.04 -14.63 18.67
C PRO A 51 -25.65 -15.17 17.37
N ALA A 52 -26.51 -14.41 16.69
CA ALA A 52 -27.08 -14.78 15.39
C ALA A 52 -26.19 -14.41 14.18
N LEU A 53 -25.15 -13.60 14.37
CA LEU A 53 -24.33 -13.05 13.28
C LEU A 53 -23.24 -14.03 12.83
N VAL A 54 -22.62 -14.75 13.78
CA VAL A 54 -21.55 -15.71 13.51
C VAL A 54 -21.95 -17.07 14.10
N THR A 55 -22.52 -17.92 13.25
CA THR A 55 -22.87 -19.31 13.61
C THR A 55 -21.75 -20.26 13.18
N PRO A 56 -21.46 -21.33 13.94
CA PRO A 56 -20.53 -22.37 13.49
C PRO A 56 -20.95 -22.96 12.14
N GLY A 57 -19.97 -23.16 11.24
CA GLY A 57 -20.19 -23.74 9.91
C GLY A 57 -20.20 -22.75 8.75
N PHE A 58 -20.17 -21.44 9.02
CA PHE A 58 -20.05 -20.42 7.97
C PHE A 58 -18.62 -20.29 7.45
N PHE A 59 -18.48 -20.06 6.14
CA PHE A 59 -17.24 -19.62 5.53
C PHE A 59 -17.10 -18.11 5.68
N VAL A 60 -15.93 -17.67 6.11
CA VAL A 60 -15.59 -16.25 6.26
C VAL A 60 -14.30 -15.95 5.53
N ARG A 61 -14.15 -14.71 5.08
CA ARG A 61 -12.89 -14.19 4.57
C ARG A 61 -12.18 -13.46 5.69
N VAL A 62 -10.90 -13.75 5.86
CA VAL A 62 -10.08 -13.11 6.90
C VAL A 62 -8.92 -12.38 6.25
N ARG A 63 -8.82 -11.09 6.53
CA ARG A 63 -7.68 -10.25 6.17
C ARG A 63 -6.80 -10.10 7.40
N VAL A 64 -5.60 -10.66 7.32
CA VAL A 64 -4.61 -10.61 8.39
C VAL A 64 -3.62 -9.49 8.13
N ALA A 65 -3.34 -8.65 9.13
CA ALA A 65 -2.26 -7.67 9.04
C ALA A 65 -0.91 -8.37 9.15
N GLY A 66 -0.27 -8.69 8.01
CA GLY A 66 1.00 -9.41 7.98
C GLY A 66 2.23 -8.62 8.43
N ALA A 67 2.10 -7.30 8.65
CA ALA A 67 3.18 -6.45 9.12
C ALA A 67 2.63 -5.31 9.98
N THR A 68 3.39 -4.93 11.02
CA THR A 68 3.14 -3.73 11.81
C THR A 68 3.12 -2.51 10.89
N PRO A 69 2.17 -1.57 11.04
CA PRO A 69 2.18 -0.34 10.27
C PRO A 69 3.50 0.40 10.53
N TYR A 70 4.26 0.65 9.47
CA TYR A 70 5.48 1.44 9.51
C TYR A 70 5.34 2.64 8.60
N ARG A 71 5.96 3.76 9.00
CA ARG A 71 6.05 4.93 8.11
C ARG A 71 7.03 4.61 6.99
N ALA A 72 6.58 4.81 5.76
CA ALA A 72 7.41 4.63 4.58
C ALA A 72 7.10 5.72 3.57
N ALA A 73 8.11 6.12 2.81
CA ALA A 73 7.90 7.05 1.71
C ALA A 73 7.18 6.32 0.55
N LEU A 74 6.09 6.92 0.08
CA LEU A 74 5.36 6.46 -1.10
C LEU A 74 5.70 7.37 -2.28
N ILE A 75 6.26 6.79 -3.33
CA ILE A 75 6.55 7.49 -4.58
C ILE A 75 5.83 6.82 -5.74
N ALA A 76 5.43 7.60 -6.73
CA ALA A 76 4.81 7.04 -7.93
C ALA A 76 5.82 6.14 -8.68
N ASP A 77 5.37 4.96 -9.11
CA ASP A 77 6.25 3.97 -9.74
C ASP A 77 6.92 4.51 -11.02
N LYS A 78 6.25 5.44 -11.73
CA LYS A 78 6.77 6.14 -12.92
C LYS A 78 8.09 6.90 -12.68
N VAL A 79 8.39 7.22 -11.42
CA VAL A 79 9.55 8.02 -11.03
C VAL A 79 10.79 7.17 -10.77
N ILE A 80 10.59 5.87 -10.54
CA ILE A 80 11.67 4.95 -10.21
C ILE A 80 12.28 4.44 -11.49
N SER A 81 13.57 4.75 -11.67
CA SER A 81 14.38 4.20 -12.75
C SER A 81 15.20 3.02 -12.26
N SER A 82 15.59 2.15 -13.19
CA SER A 82 16.37 0.95 -12.90
C SER A 82 17.61 0.95 -13.77
N GLN A 83 18.80 0.84 -13.18
CA GLN A 83 20.05 0.71 -13.93
C GLN A 83 20.90 -0.37 -13.26
N GLN A 84 21.35 -1.35 -14.05
CA GLN A 84 22.13 -2.52 -13.60
C GLN A 84 21.49 -3.26 -12.40
N GLY A 85 20.15 -3.35 -12.39
CA GLY A 85 19.40 -3.99 -11.30
C GLY A 85 19.16 -3.12 -10.06
N LEU A 86 19.85 -1.99 -9.92
CA LEU A 86 19.64 -1.04 -8.84
C LEU A 86 18.52 -0.06 -9.19
N LYS A 87 17.57 0.12 -8.27
CA LYS A 87 16.52 1.12 -8.36
C LYS A 87 17.06 2.47 -7.86
N TYR A 88 16.74 3.53 -8.57
CA TYR A 88 17.14 4.89 -8.20
C TYR A 88 16.06 5.91 -8.59
N ALA A 89 16.08 7.05 -7.93
CA ALA A 89 15.29 8.23 -8.28
C ALA A 89 16.15 9.48 -8.25
N PHE A 90 15.63 10.54 -8.86
CA PHE A 90 16.25 11.87 -8.83
C PHE A 90 15.59 12.73 -7.75
N VAL A 91 16.39 13.16 -6.78
CA VAL A 91 15.96 13.99 -5.66
C VAL A 91 16.47 15.42 -5.88
N VAL A 92 15.63 16.41 -5.60
CA VAL A 92 16.01 17.82 -5.65
C VAL A 92 16.49 18.24 -4.26
N LYS A 93 17.74 18.67 -4.18
CA LYS A 93 18.29 19.24 -2.95
C LYS A 93 17.72 20.65 -2.69
N PRO A 94 17.85 21.17 -1.45
CA PRO A 94 17.43 22.53 -1.11
C PRO A 94 18.10 23.63 -1.93
N ASP A 95 19.28 23.35 -2.50
CA ASP A 95 20.05 24.25 -3.38
C ASP A 95 19.55 24.23 -4.85
N GLY A 96 18.52 23.43 -5.16
CA GLY A 96 17.99 23.24 -6.51
C GLY A 96 18.80 22.25 -7.37
N THR A 97 19.81 21.60 -6.81
CA THR A 97 20.63 20.62 -7.53
C THR A 97 19.97 19.24 -7.53
N ILE A 98 20.01 18.54 -8.66
CA ILE A 98 19.57 17.15 -8.77
C ILE A 98 20.65 16.20 -8.25
N GLU A 99 20.27 15.33 -7.32
CA GLU A 99 21.06 14.18 -6.90
C GLU A 99 20.41 12.88 -7.35
N ARG A 100 21.20 11.98 -7.93
CA ARG A 100 20.77 10.60 -8.14
C ARG A 100 20.91 9.84 -6.83
N ARG A 101 19.82 9.27 -6.34
CA ARG A 101 19.82 8.48 -5.11
C ARG A 101 19.31 7.08 -5.36
N ASN A 102 20.09 6.09 -4.92
CA ASN A 102 19.68 4.69 -4.97
C ASN A 102 18.60 4.47 -3.90
N LEU A 103 17.58 3.71 -4.26
CA LEU A 103 16.43 3.44 -3.43
C LEU A 103 16.29 1.95 -3.14
N GLU A 104 15.94 1.64 -1.91
CA GLU A 104 15.46 0.31 -1.54
C GLU A 104 13.94 0.29 -1.67
N THR A 105 13.46 -0.27 -2.78
CA THR A 105 12.02 -0.34 -3.09
C THR A 105 11.40 -1.61 -2.53
N GLY A 106 10.18 -1.51 -2.01
CA GLY A 106 9.35 -2.61 -1.53
C GLY A 106 8.15 -2.89 -2.44
N SER A 107 7.06 -3.33 -1.82
CA SER A 107 5.81 -3.67 -2.51
C SER A 107 5.15 -2.45 -3.15
N LEU A 108 4.33 -2.72 -4.17
CA LEU A 108 3.41 -1.73 -4.73
C LEU A 108 2.16 -1.64 -3.83
N PHE A 109 1.74 -0.42 -3.52
CA PHE A 109 0.56 -0.12 -2.72
C PHE A 109 -0.21 1.00 -3.43
N GLU A 110 -1.43 0.68 -3.90
CA GLU A 110 -2.33 1.64 -4.56
C GLU A 110 -1.68 2.44 -5.72
N GLY A 111 -0.90 1.76 -6.56
CA GLY A 111 -0.19 2.39 -7.69
C GLY A 111 1.04 3.23 -7.30
N LYS A 112 1.36 3.32 -6.02
CA LYS A 112 2.60 3.91 -5.49
C LYS A 112 3.54 2.81 -5.01
N ARG A 113 4.84 3.02 -5.12
CA ARG A 113 5.86 2.11 -4.63
C ARG A 113 6.29 2.54 -3.22
N ILE A 114 6.32 1.58 -2.32
CA ILE A 114 6.89 1.78 -0.98
C ILE A 114 8.41 1.85 -1.09
N VAL A 115 9.03 2.88 -0.53
CA VAL A 115 10.49 3.00 -0.37
C VAL A 115 10.84 2.69 1.08
N LYS A 116 11.60 1.61 1.27
CA LYS A 116 12.08 1.16 2.58
C LYS A 116 13.30 1.97 3.03
N GLY A 117 14.11 2.43 2.08
CA GLY A 117 15.36 3.13 2.37
C GLY A 117 15.84 3.98 1.19
N GLY A 118 16.64 4.99 1.50
CA GLY A 118 17.23 5.89 0.50
C GLY A 118 16.45 7.17 0.23
N LEU A 119 15.34 7.44 0.93
CA LEU A 119 14.65 8.74 0.85
C LEU A 119 14.33 9.22 2.28
N LYS A 120 14.52 10.51 2.54
CA LYS A 120 14.13 11.14 3.81
C LYS A 120 12.78 11.83 3.69
N ASP A 121 12.08 11.94 4.82
CA ASP A 121 10.82 12.67 4.90
C ASP A 121 11.00 14.12 4.42
N GLY A 122 10.10 14.57 3.54
CA GLY A 122 10.10 15.93 3.00
C GLY A 122 11.01 16.16 1.79
N GLU A 123 11.75 15.15 1.33
CA GLU A 123 12.56 15.28 0.10
C GLU A 123 11.68 15.30 -1.16
N LYS A 124 11.98 16.21 -2.08
CA LYS A 124 11.25 16.37 -3.34
C LYS A 124 11.87 15.44 -4.40
N VAL A 125 11.05 14.56 -4.96
CA VAL A 125 11.46 13.67 -6.05
C VAL A 125 10.91 14.20 -7.37
N VAL A 126 11.75 14.20 -8.41
CA VAL A 126 11.34 14.71 -9.73
C VAL A 126 10.43 13.69 -10.41
N SER A 127 9.23 14.09 -10.83
CA SER A 127 8.21 13.20 -11.42
C SER A 127 8.26 13.09 -12.95
N THR A 128 8.82 14.09 -13.62
CA THR A 128 8.66 14.31 -15.07
C THR A 128 10.01 14.64 -15.72
N ARG A 129 10.16 14.32 -17.02
CA ARG A 129 11.38 14.55 -17.83
C ARG A 129 12.65 13.85 -17.32
N LEU A 130 12.53 12.70 -16.65
CA LEU A 130 13.65 11.93 -16.09
C LEU A 130 14.79 11.62 -17.08
N GLN A 131 14.48 11.48 -18.37
CA GLN A 131 15.45 11.19 -19.42
C GLN A 131 16.43 12.35 -19.70
N LEU A 132 16.03 13.59 -19.41
CA LEU A 132 16.87 14.78 -19.62
C LEU A 132 17.70 15.15 -18.39
N LEU A 133 17.49 14.46 -17.27
CA LEU A 133 18.12 14.81 -16.01
C LEU A 133 19.46 14.10 -15.86
N GLN A 134 20.49 14.87 -15.56
CA GLN A 134 21.80 14.36 -15.15
C GLN A 134 22.09 14.78 -13.69
N PRO A 135 22.80 13.93 -12.93
CA PRO A 135 23.26 14.31 -11.60
C PRO A 135 24.07 15.61 -11.65
N GLY A 136 23.80 16.55 -10.74
CA GLY A 136 24.48 17.84 -10.68
C GLY A 136 23.83 18.97 -11.48
N MET A 137 22.76 18.70 -12.24
CA MET A 137 22.01 19.76 -12.92
C MET A 137 21.19 20.58 -11.92
N LYS A 138 21.21 21.91 -12.07
CA LYS A 138 20.30 22.81 -11.36
C LYS A 138 18.96 22.83 -12.08
N VAL A 139 17.89 22.55 -11.35
CA VAL A 139 16.52 22.64 -11.87
C VAL A 139 15.66 23.47 -10.95
N THR A 140 14.70 24.17 -11.53
CA THR A 140 13.63 24.82 -10.79
C THR A 140 12.50 23.81 -10.62
N PRO A 141 12.27 23.25 -9.42
CA PRO A 141 11.19 22.30 -9.22
C PRO A 141 9.84 23.02 -9.34
N VAL A 142 9.02 22.59 -10.30
CA VAL A 142 7.60 22.94 -10.34
C VAL A 142 6.86 21.86 -9.57
N ALA A 143 6.07 22.25 -8.56
CA ALA A 143 5.24 21.29 -7.84
C ALA A 143 4.19 20.74 -8.82
N GLU A 144 4.30 19.46 -9.16
CA GLU A 144 3.22 18.76 -9.85
C GLU A 144 2.13 18.53 -8.81
N GLU A 145 1.01 19.24 -8.97
CA GLU A 145 -0.19 19.06 -8.17
C GLU A 145 -0.62 17.60 -8.33
N PRO A 146 -0.80 16.84 -7.23
CA PRO A 146 -1.15 15.44 -7.33
C PRO A 146 -2.45 15.33 -8.14
N PRO A 147 -2.55 14.41 -9.12
CA PRO A 147 -3.83 14.19 -9.78
C PRO A 147 -4.85 13.80 -8.70
N ALA A 148 -5.82 14.69 -8.49
CA ALA A 148 -7.05 14.39 -7.78
C ALA A 148 -7.69 13.20 -8.51
N GLY A 149 -7.56 12.02 -7.91
CA GLY A 149 -8.02 10.76 -8.48
C GLY A 149 -8.44 9.82 -7.36
N GLY A 150 -9.33 10.28 -6.49
CA GLY A 150 -10.24 9.39 -5.79
C GLY A 150 -11.25 8.86 -6.81
N PRO A 151 -11.52 7.54 -6.86
CA PRO A 151 -12.44 6.97 -7.84
C PRO A 151 -13.89 7.13 -7.35
N ASP A 152 -14.46 8.34 -7.37
CA ASP A 152 -15.90 8.55 -7.20
C ASP A 152 -16.33 9.92 -7.75
N ALA A 153 -16.49 10.01 -9.08
CA ALA A 153 -17.29 11.05 -9.74
C ALA A 153 -17.58 10.67 -11.20
N LYS A 154 -18.25 9.53 -11.41
CA LYS A 154 -19.00 9.28 -12.65
C LYS A 154 -20.34 8.64 -12.30
N ALA A 155 -21.28 9.47 -11.84
CA ALA A 155 -22.72 9.21 -11.98
C ALA A 155 -23.52 10.52 -11.77
N SER A 156 -24.41 10.80 -12.73
CA SER A 156 -25.40 11.89 -12.78
C SER A 156 -24.87 13.33 -12.93
N ALA A 157 -25.29 14.16 -13.89
CA ALA A 157 -26.32 14.01 -14.92
C ALA A 157 -26.00 14.99 -16.06
N ALA A 158 -26.08 14.51 -17.30
CA ALA A 158 -26.21 15.36 -18.47
C ALA A 158 -27.70 15.55 -18.76
N PRO A 159 -28.22 16.78 -18.86
CA PRO A 159 -29.40 17.05 -19.65
C PRO A 159 -28.97 17.27 -21.12
N SER A 160 -29.35 16.33 -21.98
CA SER A 160 -29.24 16.41 -23.42
C SER A 160 -29.92 17.69 -23.97
N PRO A 161 -29.27 18.47 -24.86
CA PRO A 161 -29.98 19.38 -25.73
C PRO A 161 -30.39 18.65 -27.01
N THR A 162 -31.67 18.32 -27.14
CA THR A 162 -32.29 17.96 -28.43
C THR A 162 -33.38 18.98 -28.71
N GLY A 163 -33.19 19.75 -29.78
CA GLY A 163 -34.03 20.91 -30.10
C GLY A 163 -35.39 20.59 -30.69
N LYS A 164 -36.23 21.61 -30.64
CA LYS A 164 -37.12 22.08 -31.72
C LYS A 164 -37.24 23.59 -31.59
#